data_AF-A0A351TLR1-F1
#
_entry.id   AF-A0A351TLR1-F1
#
_cell.length_a   1.000
_cell.length_b   1.000
_cell.length_c   1.000
_cell.angle_alpha   90.00
_cell.angle_beta   90.00
_cell.angle_gamma   90.00
#
_symmetry.space_group_name_H-M   'P 1'
#
loop_
_entity.id
_entity.type
_entity.pdbx_description
1 polymer ?
#
loop_
_entity_poly.entity_id
_entity_poly.type
_entity_poly.pdbx_seq_one_letter_code
_entity_poly.pdbx_strand_id
1 'polypeptide(L)'
;MRCVYRMRPYETESGAVEKVHAKWLKRCQDFVSAKHLNPFKFKKMCREIIEDFDAVPISGVPKPRVGIVGEILVKFAPAANNHLVELLESEGAEAVVPDLLDFMLYCFY
;
A
#
# COMPACT_ATOMS: atom_id res chain seq x y z
N MET A 1 -0.29 -2.09 1.58
CA MET A 1 0.65 -1.00 1.21
C MET A 1 0.63 -0.64 -0.27
N ARG A 2 0.33 -1.57 -1.21
CA ARG A 2 0.30 -1.29 -2.66
C ARG A 2 -0.45 -0.02 -3.07
N CYS A 3 -1.67 0.19 -2.57
CA CYS A 3 -2.45 1.40 -2.87
C CYS A 3 -1.78 2.68 -2.36
N VAL A 4 -1.17 2.63 -1.16
CA VAL A 4 -0.48 3.78 -0.55
C VAL A 4 0.72 4.18 -1.40
N TYR A 5 1.62 3.25 -1.71
CA TYR A 5 2.82 3.54 -2.50
C TYR A 5 2.50 3.97 -3.93
N ARG A 6 1.37 3.51 -4.49
CA ARG A 6 0.93 3.94 -5.82
C ARG A 6 0.37 5.36 -5.83
N MET A 7 -0.38 5.76 -4.80
CA MET A 7 -1.17 7.00 -4.80
C MET A 7 -0.48 8.15 -4.07
N ARG A 8 0.21 7.88 -2.95
CA ARG A 8 0.85 8.89 -2.10
C ARG A 8 1.85 9.78 -2.84
N PRO A 9 2.71 9.28 -3.75
CA PRO A 9 3.60 10.15 -4.53
C PRO A 9 2.83 11.15 -5.41
N TYR A 10 1.57 10.89 -5.73
CA TYR A 10 0.77 11.70 -6.64
C TYR A 10 -0.31 12.50 -5.90
N GLU A 11 -0.43 12.41 -4.58
CA GLU A 11 -1.51 13.10 -3.87
C GLU A 11 -1.42 14.62 -4.02
N THR A 12 -2.55 15.26 -4.33
CA THR A 12 -2.62 16.72 -4.49
C THR A 12 -2.71 17.41 -3.12
N GLU A 13 -3.40 16.76 -2.18
CA GLU A 13 -3.52 17.18 -0.79
C GLU A 13 -2.67 16.25 0.08
N SER A 14 -1.67 16.81 0.77
CA SER A 14 -0.79 16.03 1.63
C SER A 14 -1.58 15.30 2.74
N GLY A 15 -1.35 14.00 2.86
CA GLY A 15 -2.00 13.13 3.84
C GLY A 15 -3.41 12.67 3.46
N ALA A 16 -3.91 12.96 2.27
CA ALA A 16 -5.20 12.43 1.81
C ALA A 16 -5.16 10.90 1.71
N VAL A 17 -4.08 10.35 1.15
CA VAL A 17 -3.89 8.91 1.01
C VAL A 17 -3.77 8.24 2.39
N GLU A 18 -3.06 8.86 3.34
CA GLU A 18 -2.90 8.28 4.68
C GLU A 18 -4.19 8.30 5.50
N LYS A 19 -5.06 9.30 5.30
CA LYS A 19 -6.39 9.30 5.92
C LYS A 19 -7.23 8.09 5.46
N VAL A 20 -7.23 7.83 4.15
CA VAL A 20 -7.94 6.67 3.57
C VAL A 20 -7.32 5.37 4.07
N HIS A 21 -5.99 5.29 4.09
CA HIS A 21 -5.27 4.13 4.60
C HIS A 21 -5.59 3.87 6.08
N ALA A 22 -5.55 4.88 6.95
CA ALA A 22 -5.85 4.73 8.38
C ALA A 22 -7.29 4.25 8.63
N LYS A 23 -8.27 4.77 7.86
CA LYS A 23 -9.67 4.32 7.88
C LYS A 23 -9.75 2.81 7.57
N TRP A 24 -9.08 2.38 6.51
CA TRP A 24 -9.12 0.99 6.06
C TRP A 24 -8.30 0.05 6.93
N LEU A 25 -7.17 0.50 7.48
CA LEU A 25 -6.35 -0.27 8.41
C LEU A 25 -7.20 -0.72 9.60
N LYS A 26 -7.94 0.20 10.22
CA LYS A 26 -8.83 -0.12 11.34
C LYS A 26 -9.93 -1.10 10.93
N ARG A 27 -10.63 -0.86 9.81
CA ARG A 27 -11.68 -1.76 9.31
C ARG A 27 -11.16 -3.17 9.00
N CYS A 28 -9.96 -3.26 8.43
CA CYS A 28 -9.31 -4.53 8.13
C CYS A 28 -8.90 -5.26 9.42
N GLN A 29 -8.33 -4.56 10.41
CA GLN A 29 -8.04 -5.10 11.73
C GLN A 29 -9.30 -5.68 12.38
N ASP A 30 -10.39 -4.90 12.43
CA ASP A 30 -11.67 -5.36 12.97
C ASP A 30 -12.23 -6.59 12.22
N PHE A 31 -12.03 -6.65 10.89
CA PHE A 31 -12.46 -7.78 10.08
C PHE A 31 -11.65 -9.05 10.37
N VAL A 32 -10.32 -8.95 10.42
CA VAL A 32 -9.46 -10.13 10.66
C VAL A 32 -9.50 -10.61 12.11
N SER A 33 -9.82 -9.74 13.06
CA SER A 33 -10.01 -10.08 14.47
C SER A 33 -11.40 -10.66 14.78
N ALA A 34 -12.32 -10.69 13.81
CA ALA A 34 -13.65 -11.24 14.01
C ALA A 34 -13.63 -12.76 14.16
N LYS A 35 -14.56 -13.31 14.96
CA LYS A 35 -14.71 -14.75 15.21
C LYS A 35 -14.92 -15.59 13.94
N HIS A 36 -15.59 -15.02 12.95
CA HIS A 36 -15.87 -15.66 11.67
C HIS A 36 -15.57 -14.71 10.51
N LEU A 37 -14.77 -15.19 9.56
CA LEU A 37 -14.45 -14.46 8.35
C LEU A 37 -15.50 -14.78 7.29
N ASN A 38 -16.20 -13.75 6.80
CA ASN A 38 -17.18 -13.90 5.73
C ASN A 38 -16.56 -13.53 4.38
N PRO A 39 -16.44 -14.46 3.41
CA PRO A 39 -15.85 -14.20 2.10
C PRO A 39 -16.60 -13.14 1.28
N PHE A 40 -17.92 -13.03 1.40
CA PHE A 40 -18.71 -12.00 0.72
C PHE A 40 -18.41 -10.62 1.28
N LYS A 41 -18.23 -10.52 2.60
CA LYS A 41 -17.82 -9.27 3.26
C LYS A 41 -16.41 -8.88 2.82
N PHE A 42 -15.48 -9.83 2.75
CA PHE A 42 -14.14 -9.60 2.22
C PHE A 42 -14.18 -9.03 0.80
N LYS A 43 -14.91 -9.69 -0.12
CA LYS A 43 -15.04 -9.24 -1.51
C LYS A 43 -15.65 -7.83 -1.62
N LYS A 44 -16.64 -7.53 -0.77
CA LYS A 44 -17.24 -6.19 -0.69
C LYS A 44 -16.21 -5.16 -0.21
N MET A 45 -15.47 -5.46 0.85
CA MET A 45 -14.43 -4.57 1.36
C MET A 45 -13.35 -4.28 0.32
N CYS A 46 -12.91 -5.27 -0.47
CA CYS A 46 -11.94 -5.04 -1.55
C CYS A 46 -12.44 -4.02 -2.57
N ARG A 47 -13.73 -4.07 -2.96
CA ARG A 47 -14.30 -3.09 -3.90
C ARG A 47 -14.39 -1.70 -3.29
N GLU A 48 -14.89 -1.62 -2.05
CA GLU A 48 -14.97 -0.35 -1.32
C GLU A 48 -13.58 0.29 -1.12
N ILE A 49 -12.53 -0.50 -0.91
CA ILE A 49 -11.14 -0.01 -0.85
C ILE A 49 -10.75 0.63 -2.18
N ILE A 50 -11.00 -0.07 -3.30
CA ILE A 50 -10.66 0.45 -4.63
C ILE A 50 -11.39 1.78 -4.87
N GLU A 51 -12.71 1.82 -4.63
CA GLU A 51 -13.52 3.02 -4.80
C GLU A 51 -13.04 4.20 -3.94
N ASP A 52 -12.71 3.95 -2.68
CA ASP A 52 -12.21 5.00 -1.77
C ASP A 52 -10.83 5.54 -2.19
N PHE A 53 -9.93 4.68 -2.67
CA PHE A 53 -8.62 5.11 -3.15
C PHE A 53 -8.70 5.83 -4.51
N ASP A 54 -9.56 5.37 -5.43
CA ASP A 54 -9.78 6.00 -6.74
C ASP A 54 -10.40 7.40 -6.62
N ALA A 55 -11.13 7.66 -5.53
CA ALA A 55 -11.71 8.97 -5.24
C ALA A 55 -10.68 10.01 -4.71
N VAL A 56 -9.45 9.59 -4.38
CA VAL A 56 -8.42 10.52 -3.89
C VAL A 56 -7.91 11.40 -5.03
N PRO A 57 -7.89 12.74 -4.88
CA PRO A 57 -7.37 13.63 -5.92
C PRO A 57 -5.86 13.46 -6.09
N ILE A 58 -5.46 12.96 -7.26
CA ILE A 58 -4.05 12.74 -7.63
C ILE A 58 -3.63 13.60 -8.84
N SER A 59 -2.36 13.98 -8.85
CA SER A 59 -1.68 14.61 -9.96
C SER A 59 -1.39 13.58 -11.06
N GLY A 60 -1.60 13.99 -12.31
CA GLY A 60 -1.27 13.19 -13.51
C GLY A 60 0.19 13.28 -13.95
N VAL A 61 1.05 13.96 -13.20
CA VAL A 61 2.47 14.13 -13.55
C VAL A 61 3.20 12.79 -13.41
N PRO A 62 3.84 12.27 -14.47
CA PRO A 62 4.57 11.01 -14.37
C PRO A 62 5.80 11.15 -13.48
N LYS A 63 6.02 10.18 -12.59
CA LYS A 63 7.19 10.11 -11.71
C LYS A 63 8.06 8.88 -12.06
N PRO A 64 9.39 8.96 -11.89
CA PRO A 64 10.26 7.80 -12.09
C PRO A 64 9.89 6.71 -11.10
N ARG A 65 9.76 5.47 -11.59
CA ARG A 65 9.38 4.32 -10.78
C ARG A 65 10.63 3.55 -10.38
N VAL A 66 10.84 3.39 -9.08
CA VAL A 66 12.05 2.76 -8.53
C VAL A 66 11.65 1.47 -7.81
N GLY A 67 12.12 0.34 -8.34
CA GLY A 67 11.88 -0.98 -7.76
C GLY A 67 12.79 -1.24 -6.56
N ILE A 68 12.20 -1.60 -5.40
CA ILE A 68 12.96 -2.00 -4.21
C ILE A 68 13.13 -3.53 -4.23
N VAL A 69 14.39 -3.96 -4.39
CA VAL A 69 14.80 -5.37 -4.43
C VAL A 69 15.81 -5.63 -3.31
N GLY A 70 15.74 -6.81 -2.69
CA GLY A 70 16.60 -7.18 -1.58
C GLY A 70 15.99 -8.27 -0.72
N GLU A 71 16.63 -8.51 0.41
CA GLU A 71 16.17 -9.45 1.44
C GLU A 71 14.79 -9.06 2.00
N ILE A 72 13.97 -10.03 2.34
CA ILE A 72 12.58 -9.86 2.82
C ILE A 72 12.54 -8.94 4.05
N LEU A 73 13.38 -9.19 5.05
CA LEU A 73 13.38 -8.40 6.29
C LEU A 73 13.68 -6.93 6.01
N VAL A 74 14.73 -6.67 5.22
CA VAL A 74 15.14 -5.31 4.84
C VAL A 74 14.05 -4.63 4.00
N LYS A 75 13.39 -5.35 3.10
CA LYS A 75 12.35 -4.79 2.23
C LYS A 75 11.12 -4.31 3.00
N PHE A 76 10.67 -5.08 3.99
CA PHE A 76 9.38 -4.83 4.66
C PHE A 76 9.49 -4.13 6.02
N ALA A 77 10.66 -4.14 6.67
CA ALA A 77 10.89 -3.40 7.91
C ALA A 77 11.47 -2.00 7.60
N PRO A 78 10.72 -0.91 7.82
CA PRO A 78 11.19 0.45 7.51
C PRO A 78 12.50 0.83 8.23
N ALA A 79 12.65 0.38 9.48
CA ALA A 79 13.88 0.59 10.25
C ALA A 79 15.09 -0.16 9.66
N ALA A 80 14.88 -1.29 8.99
CA ALA A 80 15.95 -2.08 8.40
C ALA A 80 16.43 -1.54 7.03
N ASN A 81 15.58 -0.79 6.32
CA ASN A 81 15.95 -0.13 5.06
C ASN A 81 16.18 1.37 5.18
N ASN A 82 16.30 1.91 6.39
CA ASN A 82 16.50 3.34 6.63
C ASN A 82 15.41 4.22 5.99
N HIS A 83 14.15 3.78 6.05
CA HIS A 83 13.02 4.52 5.48
C HIS A 83 13.17 4.79 3.98
N LEU A 84 13.76 3.85 3.22
CA LEU A 84 14.08 4.01 1.81
C LEU A 84 12.89 4.46 0.94
N VAL A 85 11.68 4.00 1.26
CA VAL A 85 10.46 4.41 0.55
C VAL A 85 10.21 5.92 0.73
N GLU A 86 10.30 6.42 1.96
CA GLU A 86 10.08 7.84 2.27
C GLU A 86 11.14 8.71 1.59
N LEU A 87 12.40 8.26 1.58
CA LEU A 87 13.49 8.92 0.87
C LEU A 87 13.24 9.00 -0.64
N LEU A 88 12.85 7.89 -1.28
CA LEU A 88 12.55 7.88 -2.71
C LEU A 88 11.39 8.82 -3.05
N GLU A 89 10.35 8.83 -2.22
CA GLU A 89 9.20 9.71 -2.40
C GLU A 89 9.55 11.19 -2.19
N SER A 90 10.43 11.53 -1.23
CA SER A 90 10.91 12.90 -1.04
C SER A 90 11.76 13.40 -2.20
N GLU A 91 12.50 12.50 -2.87
CA GLU A 91 13.24 12.79 -4.10
C GLU A 91 12.35 12.79 -5.36
N GLY A 92 11.04 12.59 -5.20
CA GLY A 92 10.06 12.67 -6.29
C GLY A 92 9.87 11.39 -7.09
N ALA A 93 10.34 10.24 -6.60
CA ALA A 93 10.13 8.93 -7.22
C ALA A 93 8.88 8.21 -6.67
N GLU A 94 8.34 7.28 -7.47
CA GLU A 94 7.36 6.28 -7.02
C GLU A 94 8.10 5.01 -6.61
N ALA A 95 8.02 4.64 -5.33
CA ALA A 95 8.58 3.39 -4.85
C ALA A 95 7.70 2.19 -5.24
N VAL A 96 8.28 1.21 -5.92
CA VAL A 96 7.62 -0.04 -6.31
C VAL A 96 8.19 -1.17 -5.47
N VAL A 97 7.42 -1.62 -4.47
CA VAL A 97 7.80 -2.71 -3.58
C VAL A 97 6.98 -3.95 -3.93
N PRO A 98 7.60 -5.08 -4.33
CA PRO A 98 6.89 -6.34 -4.55
C PRO A 98 6.14 -6.80 -3.30
N ASP A 99 4.91 -7.31 -3.47
CA ASP A 99 4.05 -7.73 -2.38
C ASP A 99 4.57 -9.04 -1.73
N LEU A 100 4.44 -9.15 -0.40
CA LEU A 100 4.82 -10.37 0.32
C LEU A 100 3.99 -11.58 -0.14
N LEU A 101 2.71 -11.37 -0.46
CA LEU A 101 1.84 -12.42 -0.98
C LEU A 101 2.33 -12.94 -2.34
N ASP A 102 2.84 -12.08 -3.22
CA ASP A 102 3.40 -12.52 -4.51
C ASP A 102 4.63 -13.43 -4.28
N PHE A 103 5.46 -13.10 -3.30
CA PHE A 103 6.57 -13.96 -2.89
C PHE A 103 6.09 -15.32 -2.35
N MET A 104 5.08 -15.32 -1.48
CA MET A 104 4.50 -16.57 -0.96
C MET A 104 3.91 -17.42 -2.10
N LEU A 105 3.17 -16.81 -3.02
CA LEU A 105 2.61 -17.51 -4.18
C LEU A 105 3.70 -18.08 -5.09
N TYR A 106 4.82 -17.39 -5.27
CA TYR A 106 5.97 -17.92 -6.01
C TYR A 106 6.64 -19.13 -5.33
N CYS A 107 6.72 -19.14 -3.99
CA CYS A 107 7.38 -20.21 -3.26
C CYS A 107 6.50 -21.46 -3.04
N PHE A 108 5.18 -21.28 -2.95
CA PHE A 108 4.26 -22.36 -2.58
C PHE A 108 3.44 -22.92 -3.74
N TYR A 109 3.66 -22.43 -4.96
CA TYR A 109 2.97 -22.85 -6.18
C TYR A 109 3.98 -23.27 -7.25
#